data_AF-A0A533SAV3-F1
#
_entry.id   AF-A0A533SAV3-F1
#
_cell.length_a   1.000
_cell.length_b   1.000
_cell.length_c   1.000
_cell.angle_alpha   90.00
_cell.angle_beta   90.00
_cell.angle_gamma   90.00
#
_symmetry.space_group_name_H-M   'P 1'
#
loop_
_entity.id
_entity.type
_entity.pdbx_description
1 polymer ?
#
loop_
_entity_poly.entity_id
_entity_poly.type
_entity_poly.pdbx_seq_one_letter_code
_entity_poly.pdbx_strand_id
1 'polypeptide(L)' 'MQKERLMNLFETFDPAVRNIILGVLDIEQEHISMERPRVKDQIDEIVTAAAKKEVEKLSAEDLP' A
#
# COMPACT_ATOMS: atom_id res chain seq x y z
N MET A 1 14.42 2.83 11.69
CA MET A 1 14.89 1.52 12.23
C MET A 1 13.86 0.37 12.28
N GLN A 2 12.54 0.57 12.48
CA GLN A 2 11.56 -0.54 12.30
C GLN A 2 10.90 -0.56 10.91
N LYS A 3 10.55 0.62 10.38
CA LYS A 3 9.99 0.78 9.02
C LYS A 3 10.93 0.20 7.95
N GLU A 4 12.22 0.53 7.98
CA GLU A 4 13.21 -0.01 7.04
C GLU A 4 13.34 -1.54 7.10
N ARG A 5 13.24 -2.14 8.29
CA ARG A 5 13.25 -3.61 8.42
C ARG A 5 12.02 -4.25 7.80
N LEU A 6 10.84 -3.65 7.99
CA LEU A 6 9.61 -4.06 7.32
C LEU A 6 9.73 -3.88 5.80
N MET A 7 10.29 -2.76 5.32
CA MET A 7 10.52 -2.53 3.89
C MET A 7 11.40 -3.62 3.27
N ASN A 8 12.48 -4.01 3.95
CA ASN A 8 13.39 -5.04 3.49
C ASN A 8 12.75 -6.44 3.48
N LEU A 9 11.75 -6.71 4.35
CA LEU A 9 11.01 -7.97 4.32
C LEU A 9 10.11 -8.10 3.09
N PHE A 10 9.64 -6.97 2.55
CA PHE A 10 8.77 -6.93 1.37
C PHE A 10 9.54 -6.56 0.10
N GLU A 11 10.87 -6.58 0.12
CA GLU A 11 11.72 -6.23 -1.03
C GLU A 11 11.58 -7.17 -2.24
N THR A 12 11.08 -8.38 -2.02
CA THR A 12 10.82 -9.37 -3.07
C THR A 12 9.37 -9.40 -3.54
N PHE A 13 8.49 -8.64 -2.87
CA PHE A 13 7.08 -8.60 -3.20
C PHE A 13 6.86 -7.71 -4.42
N ASP A 14 5.76 -8.02 -5.12
CA ASP A 14 5.24 -7.20 -6.19
C ASP A 14 5.18 -5.71 -5.79
N PRO A 15 5.63 -4.77 -6.65
CA PRO A 15 5.66 -3.36 -6.31
C PRO A 15 4.30 -2.77 -5.90
N ALA A 16 3.19 -3.25 -6.49
CA ALA A 16 1.86 -2.79 -6.10
C ALA A 16 1.50 -3.27 -4.69
N VAL A 17 1.80 -4.52 -4.38
CA VAL A 17 1.60 -5.08 -3.02
C VAL A 17 2.47 -4.35 -2.00
N ARG A 18 3.72 -4.02 -2.33
CA ARG A 18 4.59 -3.23 -1.46
C ARG A 18 4.00 -1.85 -1.18
N ASN A 19 3.48 -1.17 -2.20
CA ASN A 19 2.88 0.16 -2.03
C ASN A 19 1.65 0.12 -1.11
N ILE A 20 0.83 -0.93 -1.21
CA ILE A 20 -0.29 -1.13 -0.29
C ILE A 20 0.21 -1.26 1.15
N ILE A 21 1.18 -2.15 1.40
CA ILE A 21 1.72 -2.38 2.74
C ILE A 21 2.28 -1.09 3.34
N LEU A 22 3.01 -0.29 2.55
CA LEU A 22 3.56 0.99 3.02
C LEU A 22 2.46 1.98 3.38
N GLY A 23 1.43 2.11 2.54
CA GLY A 23 0.31 3.00 2.83
C GLY A 23 -0.44 2.60 4.09
N VAL A 24 -0.65 1.29 4.30
CA VAL A 24 -1.30 0.79 5.52
C VAL A 24 -0.44 1.07 6.76
N LEU A 25 0.88 0.84 6.68
CA LEU A 25 1.79 1.12 7.79
C LEU A 25 1.81 2.61 8.18
N ASP A 26 1.71 3.51 7.20
CA ASP A 26 1.67 4.95 7.45
C ASP A 26 0.37 5.34 8.19
N ILE A 27 -0.78 4.80 7.77
CA ILE A 27 -2.06 5.03 8.47
C ILE A 27 -2.02 4.48 9.90
N GLU A 28 -1.53 3.26 10.09
CA GLU A 28 -1.40 2.64 11.42
C GLU A 28 -0.48 3.49 12.32
N GLN A 29 0.60 4.06 11.76
CA GLN A 29 1.50 4.94 12.49
C GLN A 29 0.82 6.25 12.90
N GLU A 30 0.01 6.85 12.03
CA GLU A 30 -0.78 8.06 12.33
C GLU A 30 -1.78 7.83 13.47
N HIS A 31 -2.27 6.60 13.62
CA HIS A 31 -3.29 6.24 14.59
C HIS A 31 -2.76 5.37 15.75
N ILE A 32 -1.43 5.27 15.92
CA ILE A 32 -0.79 4.33 16.84
C ILE A 32 -1.18 4.54 18.32
N SER A 33 -1.63 5.74 18.68
CA SER A 33 -2.12 6.07 20.02
C SER A 33 -3.61 5.80 20.23
N MET A 34 -4.35 5.41 19.18
CA MET A 34 -5.77 5.09 19.26
C MET A 34 -5.96 3.59 19.43
N GLU A 35 -6.80 3.20 20.40
CA GLU A 35 -7.01 1.80 20.72
C GLU A 35 -7.78 1.03 19.62
N ARG A 36 -8.61 1.74 18.84
CA ARG A 36 -9.39 1.21 17.69
C ARG A 36 -9.67 2.30 16.64
N PRO A 37 -8.68 2.69 15.84
CA PRO A 37 -8.90 3.68 14.80
C PRO A 37 -9.75 3.10 13.67
N ARG A 38 -10.69 3.90 13.15
CA ARG A 38 -11.57 3.49 12.03
C ARG A 38 -10.88 3.75 10.70
N VAL A 39 -9.89 2.91 10.39
CA VAL A 39 -9.01 3.09 9.22
C VAL A 39 -9.42 2.29 8.00
N LYS A 40 -10.49 1.49 8.11
CA LYS A 40 -10.93 0.58 7.05
C LYS A 40 -11.13 1.29 5.71
N ASP A 41 -11.85 2.42 5.70
CA ASP A 41 -12.16 3.13 4.46
C ASP A 41 -10.89 3.67 3.79
N GLN A 42 -9.90 4.10 4.58
CA GLN A 42 -8.60 4.59 4.09
C GLN A 42 -7.74 3.46 3.52
N ILE A 43 -7.80 2.27 4.13
CA ILE A 43 -7.15 1.07 3.62
C ILE A 43 -7.78 0.64 2.29
N ASP A 44 -9.12 0.65 2.20
CA ASP A 44 -9.86 0.32 0.97
C ASP A 44 -9.50 1.30 -0.17
N GLU A 45 -9.31 2.58 0.14
CA GLU A 45 -8.83 3.59 -0.83
C GLU A 45 -7.42 3.29 -1.34
N ILE A 46 -6.48 2.92 -0.46
CA ILE A 46 -5.11 2.57 -0.85
C ILE A 46 -5.10 1.36 -1.79
N VAL A 47 -5.85 0.31 -1.44
CA VAL A 47 -5.95 -0.90 -2.26
C VAL A 47 -6.57 -0.58 -3.62
N THR A 48 -7.64 0.21 -3.63
CA THR A 48 -8.32 0.62 -4.87
C THR A 48 -7.42 1.46 -5.77
N ALA A 49 -6.65 2.39 -5.20
CA ALA A 49 -5.71 3.22 -5.94
C ALA A 49 -4.57 2.38 -6.54
N ALA A 50 -4.02 1.43 -5.77
CA ALA A 50 -2.99 0.51 -6.26
C ALA A 50 -3.51 -0.38 -7.40
N ALA A 51 -4.73 -0.91 -7.27
CA ALA A 51 -5.36 -1.73 -8.30
C ALA A 51 -5.63 -0.93 -9.59
N LYS A 52 -6.14 0.30 -9.48
CA LYS A 52 -6.35 1.19 -10.64
C LYS A 52 -5.05 1.46 -11.40
N LYS A 53 -3.99 1.78 -10.67
CA LYS A 53 -2.67 2.07 -11.25
C LYS A 53 -2.11 0.88 -12.03
N GLU A 54 -2.35 -0.34 -11.55
CA GLU A 54 -1.86 -1.54 -12.23
C GLU A 54 -2.72 -1.94 -13.43
N VAL A 55 -4.04 -1.71 -13.37
CA VAL A 55 -4.90 -1.80 -14.55
C VAL A 55 -4.48 -0.78 -15.62
N GLU A 56 -4.18 0.47 -15.23
CA GLU A 56 -3.71 1.51 -16.15
C GLU A 56 -2.36 1.16 -16.80
N LYS A 57 -1.41 0.59 -16.06
CA LYS A 57 -0.14 0.13 -16.63
C LYS A 57 -0.34 -0.99 -17.66
N LEU A 58 -1.15 -1.99 -17.32
CA LEU A 58 -1.47 -3.09 -18.25
C LEU A 58 -2.14 -2.55 -19.53
N SER A 59 -2.99 -1.53 -19.38
CA SER A 59 -3.65 -0.87 -20.52
C SER A 59 -2.69 -0.05 -21.39
N ALA A 60 -1.60 0.47 -20.81
CA ALA A 60 -0.60 1.29 -21.50
C ALA A 60 0.48 0.46 -22.21
N GLU A 61 0.74 -0.76 -21.74
CA GLU A 61 1.67 -1.72 -22.36
C GLU A 61 1.07 -2.43 -23.60
N ASP A 62 -0.25 -2.35 -23.79
CA ASP A 62 -0.99 -2.91 -24.95
C ASP A 62 -1.11 -1.95 -26.15
N LEU A 63 -0.43 -0.80 -26.15
CA LEU A 63 -0.41 0.14 -27.27
C LEU A 63 0.76 -0.16 -28.24
N PRO A 64 0.49 -0.53 -29.51
CA PRO A 64 1.50 -0.86 -30.52
C PRO A 64 2.30 0.36 -31.03
#